data_AF-A0A4Y2I0I4-F1
#
_entry.id   AF-A0A4Y2I0I4-F1
#
_cell.length_a   1.000
_cell.length_b   1.000
_cell.length_c   1.000
_cell.angle_alpha   90.00
_cell.angle_beta   90.00
_cell.angle_gamma   90.00
#
_symmetry.space_group_name_H-M   'P 1'
#
loop_
_entity.id
_entity.type
_entity.pdbx_description
1 polymer ?
#
loop_
_entity_poly.entity_id
_entity_poly.type
_entity_poly.pdbx_seq_one_letter_code
_entity_poly.pdbx_strand_id
1 'polypeptide(L)'
;MNALYWIKRNENWATFVYNRVLEIRKLTNPEDWRHISGTLNPADLPSRGSNAEELVKSLWWESPNWLRMPIEDWPVSETIPDFDVVNSEKRKSIVSVTNTTTEQLEYFSKVSSFRKMTRITVWIFRFYKNAKAQKKERKGGTLDLEEVEAAEKFILKQVQSQ
;
A
#
# COMPACT_ATOMS: atom_id res chain seq x y z
N MET A 1 1.72 16.60 -14.25
CA MET A 1 1.83 17.06 -12.84
C MET A 1 1.91 15.95 -11.79
N ASN A 2 1.09 14.89 -11.83
CA ASN A 2 0.95 13.91 -10.72
C ASN A 2 2.28 13.37 -10.15
N ALA A 3 3.27 13.11 -11.00
CA ALA A 3 4.62 12.70 -10.56
C ALA A 3 5.30 13.73 -9.64
N LEU A 4 5.19 15.04 -9.93
CA LEU A 4 5.69 16.10 -9.05
C LEU A 4 4.96 16.09 -7.70
N TYR A 5 3.66 15.82 -7.69
CA TYR A 5 2.89 15.69 -6.44
C TYR A 5 3.43 14.54 -5.58
N TRP A 6 3.66 13.36 -6.17
CA TRP A 6 4.27 12.22 -5.47
C TRP A 6 5.68 12.51 -4.97
N ILE A 7 6.50 13.23 -5.76
CA ILE A 7 7.87 13.63 -5.37
C ILE A 7 7.85 14.60 -4.20
N LYS A 8 6.92 15.57 -4.16
CA LYS A 8 6.81 16.54 -3.05
C LYS A 8 6.08 16.01 -1.81
N ARG A 9 5.16 15.06 -1.94
CA ARG A 9 4.33 14.55 -0.81
C ARG A 9 4.82 13.19 -0.31
N ASN A 10 5.13 13.09 0.99
CA ASN A 10 5.58 11.84 1.61
C ASN A 10 4.39 11.02 2.13
N GLU A 11 3.63 10.42 1.21
CA GLU A 11 2.48 9.56 1.54
C GLU A 11 2.78 8.07 1.26
N ASN A 12 1.86 7.20 1.70
CA ASN A 12 1.96 5.75 1.55
C ASN A 12 1.58 5.31 0.11
N TRP A 13 2.41 5.66 -0.87
CA TRP A 13 2.23 5.29 -2.28
C TRP A 13 2.31 3.76 -2.49
N ALA A 14 1.68 3.25 -3.54
CA ALA A 14 1.85 1.87 -3.97
C ALA A 14 3.30 1.60 -4.38
N THR A 15 3.70 0.32 -4.35
CA THR A 15 5.12 -0.08 -4.31
C THR A 15 5.94 0.49 -5.47
N PHE A 16 5.33 0.63 -6.64
CA PHE A 16 5.97 1.14 -7.85
C PHE A 16 6.34 2.63 -7.76
N VAL A 17 5.40 3.47 -7.32
CA VAL A 17 5.66 4.91 -7.11
C VAL A 17 6.48 5.15 -5.84
N TYR A 18 6.21 4.42 -4.75
CA TYR A 18 6.99 4.53 -3.51
C TYR A 18 8.50 4.32 -3.77
N ASN A 19 8.88 3.25 -4.46
CA ASN A 19 10.28 2.93 -4.72
C ASN A 19 10.97 4.02 -5.57
N ARG A 20 10.30 4.55 -6.60
CA ARG A 20 10.86 5.63 -7.44
C ARG A 20 10.96 6.97 -6.72
N VAL A 21 9.92 7.34 -5.96
CA VAL A 21 9.96 8.56 -5.14
C VAL A 21 11.08 8.46 -4.11
N LEU A 22 11.26 7.30 -3.48
CA LEU A 22 12.36 7.06 -2.54
C LEU A 22 13.74 7.19 -3.21
N GLU A 23 13.90 6.68 -4.43
CA GLU A 23 15.14 6.81 -5.21
C GLU A 23 15.43 8.27 -5.59
N ILE A 24 14.45 8.97 -6.17
CA ILE A 24 14.55 10.40 -6.54
C ILE A 24 14.96 11.25 -5.33
N ARG A 25 14.33 11.03 -4.17
CA ARG A 25 14.61 11.77 -2.93
C ARG A 25 15.95 11.44 -2.26
N LYS A 26 16.57 10.30 -2.60
CA LYS A 26 17.95 9.99 -2.18
C LYS A 26 18.98 10.73 -3.01
N LEU A 27 18.65 11.09 -4.24
CA LEU A 27 19.56 11.72 -5.20
C LEU A 27 19.39 13.24 -5.30
N THR A 28 18.21 13.77 -4.99
CA THR A 28 17.82 15.17 -5.20
C THR A 28 16.86 15.66 -4.12
N ASN A 29 16.84 16.97 -3.84
CA ASN A 29 15.88 17.57 -2.92
C ASN A 29 14.49 17.66 -3.60
N PRO A 30 13.38 17.21 -2.97
CA PRO A 30 12.02 17.42 -3.46
C PRO A 30 11.71 18.85 -3.91
N GLU A 31 12.29 19.84 -3.23
CA GLU A 31 12.03 21.26 -3.51
C GLU A 31 12.81 21.84 -4.69
N ASP A 32 13.69 21.07 -5.32
CA ASP A 32 14.32 21.45 -6.60
C ASP A 32 13.42 21.08 -7.80
N TRP A 33 12.52 20.10 -7.63
CA TRP A 33 11.66 19.63 -8.71
C TRP A 33 10.58 20.66 -9.09
N ARG A 34 10.45 20.91 -10.39
CA ARG A 34 9.45 21.80 -11.01
C ARG A 34 8.67 21.06 -12.09
N HIS A 35 7.54 21.62 -12.51
CA HIS A 35 6.77 21.15 -13.64
C HIS A 35 6.69 22.26 -14.68
N ILE A 36 6.82 21.89 -15.95
CA ILE A 36 6.62 22.75 -17.12
C ILE A 36 5.55 22.10 -18.01
N SER A 37 4.91 22.89 -18.88
CA SER A 37 4.04 22.33 -19.92
C SER A 37 4.82 21.35 -20.80
N GLY A 38 4.16 20.28 -21.29
CA GLY A 38 4.75 19.37 -22.26
C GLY A 38 5.24 20.10 -23.53
N THR A 39 4.51 21.14 -23.95
CA THR A 39 4.91 22.02 -25.07
C THR A 39 6.18 22.83 -24.83
N LEU A 40 6.63 22.96 -23.58
CA LEU A 40 7.87 23.64 -23.19
C LEU A 40 8.99 22.65 -22.84
N ASN A 41 8.73 21.34 -22.91
CA ASN A 41 9.68 20.28 -22.58
C ASN A 41 10.27 19.67 -23.87
N PRO A 42 11.54 19.96 -24.24
CA PRO A 42 12.13 19.40 -25.45
C PRO A 42 12.26 17.87 -25.42
N ALA A 43 12.23 17.24 -24.24
CA ALA A 43 12.26 15.78 -24.10
C ALA A 43 10.95 15.09 -24.52
N ASP A 44 9.84 15.82 -24.63
CA ASP A 44 8.56 15.26 -25.06
C ASP A 44 8.64 14.80 -26.54
N LEU A 45 9.37 15.54 -27.39
CA LEU A 45 9.54 15.21 -28.81
C LEU A 45 10.22 13.84 -29.06
N PRO A 46 11.46 13.57 -28.60
CA PRO A 46 12.09 12.27 -28.80
C PRO A 46 11.37 11.14 -28.05
N SER A 47 10.69 11.42 -26.92
CA SER A 47 9.98 10.38 -26.17
C SER A 47 8.65 9.92 -26.81
N ARG A 48 8.00 10.77 -27.62
CA ARG A 48 6.84 10.39 -28.45
C ARG A 48 7.20 9.72 -29.77
N GLY A 49 8.46 9.80 -30.17
CA GLY A 49 8.93 9.45 -31.51
C GLY A 49 8.90 10.67 -32.43
N SER A 50 10.03 10.94 -33.07
CA SER A 50 10.23 12.00 -34.05
C SER A 50 11.27 11.53 -35.06
N ASN A 51 11.22 12.04 -36.29
CA ASN A 51 12.23 11.70 -37.29
C ASN A 51 13.54 12.49 -37.06
N ALA A 52 14.63 12.04 -37.70
CA ALA A 52 15.94 12.64 -37.49
C ALA A 52 16.00 14.13 -37.91
N GLU A 53 15.25 14.53 -38.94
CA GLU A 53 15.24 15.91 -39.45
C GLU A 53 14.53 16.86 -38.48
N GLU A 54 13.38 16.46 -37.95
CA GLU A 54 12.67 17.17 -36.88
C GLU A 54 13.52 17.29 -35.62
N LEU A 55 14.12 16.19 -35.17
CA LEU A 55 14.92 16.17 -33.93
C LEU A 55 16.14 17.08 -34.03
N VAL A 56 16.83 17.12 -35.18
CA VAL A 56 17.95 18.03 -35.45
C VAL A 56 17.52 19.50 -35.44
N LYS A 57 16.31 19.81 -35.92
CA LYS A 57 15.75 21.18 -35.93
C LYS A 57 15.06 21.57 -34.61
N SER A 58 15.05 20.69 -33.60
CA SER A 58 14.30 20.89 -32.36
C SER A 58 15.13 21.51 -31.23
N LEU A 59 14.43 22.07 -30.23
CA LEU A 59 15.03 22.59 -28.99
C LEU A 59 15.70 21.52 -28.10
N TRP A 60 15.69 20.24 -28.49
CA TRP A 60 16.35 19.16 -27.75
C TRP A 60 17.84 19.41 -27.55
N TRP A 61 18.52 19.93 -28.57
CA TRP A 61 19.95 20.20 -28.54
C TRP A 61 20.33 21.56 -27.95
N GLU A 62 19.45 22.55 -28.06
CA GLU A 62 19.78 23.95 -27.73
C GLU A 62 19.37 24.38 -26.32
N SER A 63 18.56 23.57 -25.62
CA SER A 63 17.87 23.90 -24.36
C SER A 63 16.86 25.04 -24.50
N PRO A 64 15.76 25.06 -23.71
CA PRO A 64 14.83 26.20 -23.74
C PRO A 64 15.52 27.49 -23.28
N ASN A 65 15.23 28.60 -23.96
CA ASN A 65 15.80 29.91 -23.64
C ASN A 65 15.59 30.33 -22.18
N TRP A 66 14.41 30.02 -21.61
CA TRP A 66 14.07 30.33 -20.22
C TRP A 66 14.98 29.64 -19.19
N LEU A 67 15.59 28.49 -19.51
CA LEU A 67 16.49 27.79 -18.59
C LEU A 67 17.80 28.57 -18.34
N ARG A 68 18.12 29.52 -19.22
CA ARG A 68 19.28 30.43 -19.10
C ARG A 68 18.92 31.74 -18.37
N MET A 69 17.65 31.96 -18.04
CA MET A 69 17.17 33.13 -17.30
C MET A 69 17.23 32.88 -15.77
N PRO A 70 17.15 33.94 -14.94
CA PRO A 70 16.96 33.81 -13.50
C PRO A 70 15.77 32.90 -13.15
N ILE A 71 15.83 32.21 -12.00
CA ILE A 71 14.82 31.22 -11.60
C ILE A 71 13.44 31.85 -11.37
N GLU A 72 13.41 33.14 -11.10
CA GLU A 72 12.24 34.00 -10.95
C GLU A 72 11.46 34.15 -12.28
N ASP A 73 12.16 34.08 -13.42
CA ASP A 73 11.59 34.19 -14.77
C ASP A 73 11.23 32.81 -15.36
N TRP A 74 11.45 31.71 -14.63
CA TRP A 74 11.15 30.37 -15.15
C TRP A 74 9.64 30.13 -15.23
N PRO A 75 9.15 29.40 -16.26
CA PRO A 75 7.73 29.17 -16.46
C PRO A 75 7.14 28.31 -15.32
N VAL A 76 6.35 28.96 -14.45
CA VAL A 76 5.59 28.29 -13.40
C VAL A 76 4.37 27.59 -14.00
N SER A 77 4.26 26.28 -13.81
CA SER A 77 3.08 25.51 -14.23
C SER A 77 2.12 25.27 -13.06
N GLU A 78 1.04 26.06 -12.99
CA GLU A 78 0.02 26.01 -11.92
C GLU A 78 -0.92 24.78 -11.95
N THR A 79 -0.71 23.82 -12.85
CA THR A 79 -1.25 22.46 -12.71
C THR A 79 -2.74 22.33 -13.03
N ILE A 80 -3.60 21.62 -12.28
CA ILE A 80 -3.57 21.03 -10.90
C ILE A 80 -3.34 19.50 -10.97
N PRO A 81 -2.98 18.74 -9.90
CA PRO A 81 -2.83 17.29 -10.05
C PRO A 81 -4.19 16.61 -10.19
N ASP A 82 -4.25 15.57 -11.01
CA ASP A 82 -5.43 14.72 -11.09
C ASP A 82 -5.49 13.88 -9.79
N PHE A 83 -6.43 14.26 -8.93
CA PHE A 83 -6.59 13.63 -7.62
C PHE A 83 -7.13 12.20 -7.69
N ASP A 84 -7.87 11.82 -8.74
CA ASP A 84 -8.36 10.45 -8.89
C ASP A 84 -7.19 9.51 -9.21
N VAL A 85 -6.32 9.93 -10.14
CA VAL A 85 -5.06 9.22 -10.43
C VAL A 85 -4.14 9.19 -9.21
N VAL A 86 -3.93 10.33 -8.53
CA VAL A 86 -3.09 10.37 -7.30
C VAL A 86 -3.65 9.47 -6.19
N ASN A 87 -4.96 9.46 -5.98
CA ASN A 87 -5.60 8.65 -4.94
C ASN A 87 -5.61 7.15 -5.29
N SER A 88 -5.71 6.79 -6.57
CA SER A 88 -5.60 5.38 -7.01
C SER A 88 -4.26 4.75 -6.65
N GLU A 89 -3.19 5.54 -6.64
CA GLU A 89 -1.83 5.12 -6.32
C GLU A 89 -1.52 5.19 -4.81
N LYS A 90 -2.44 5.71 -3.98
CA LYS A 90 -2.32 5.54 -2.51
C LYS A 90 -2.57 4.09 -2.17
N ARG A 91 -1.68 3.47 -1.39
CA ARG A 91 -1.96 2.15 -0.81
C ARG A 91 -3.24 2.27 0.01
N LYS A 92 -4.23 1.48 -0.38
CA LYS A 92 -5.42 1.24 0.44
C LYS A 92 -4.97 0.59 1.73
N SER A 93 -4.69 1.40 2.75
CA SER A 93 -4.49 0.91 4.09
C SER A 93 -5.80 0.28 4.53
N ILE A 94 -5.81 -1.04 4.68
CA ILE A 94 -6.83 -1.73 5.47
C ILE A 94 -6.55 -1.32 6.91
N VAL A 95 -7.00 -0.12 7.28
CA VAL A 95 -7.11 0.30 8.66
C VAL A 95 -8.32 -0.48 9.18
N SER A 96 -8.04 -1.62 9.80
CA SER A 96 -9.01 -2.22 10.71
C SER A 96 -9.17 -1.23 11.87
N VAL A 97 -10.21 -0.39 11.82
CA VAL A 97 -10.56 0.49 12.95
C VAL A 97 -11.25 -0.38 13.97
N THR A 98 -10.46 -1.03 14.82
CA THR A 98 -10.92 -1.94 15.86
C THR A 98 -11.26 -1.20 17.14
N ASN A 99 -12.23 -0.30 17.01
CA ASN A 99 -13.02 0.19 18.15
C ASN A 99 -13.92 -0.94 18.67
N THR A 100 -13.32 -1.97 19.26
CA THR A 100 -14.06 -2.97 20.04
C THR A 100 -13.24 -3.37 21.26
N THR A 101 -13.72 -2.98 22.44
CA THR A 101 -13.38 -3.59 23.73
C THR A 101 -13.90 -5.02 23.77
N THR A 102 -13.33 -5.88 22.93
CA THR A 102 -13.55 -7.33 22.97
C THR A 102 -12.62 -7.86 24.05
N GLU A 103 -13.17 -8.45 25.11
CA GLU A 103 -12.39 -9.17 26.11
C GLU A 103 -11.60 -10.28 25.40
N GLN A 104 -10.31 -10.05 25.15
CA GLN A 104 -9.46 -11.04 24.53
C GLN A 104 -9.39 -12.25 25.46
N LEU A 105 -9.70 -13.44 24.94
CA LEU A 105 -9.61 -14.68 25.71
C LEU A 105 -8.21 -14.80 26.29
N GLU A 106 -8.10 -14.85 27.62
CA GLU A 106 -6.85 -14.64 28.37
C GLU A 106 -5.69 -15.58 27.96
N TYR A 107 -5.98 -16.73 27.35
CA TYR A 107 -4.96 -17.64 26.83
C TYR A 107 -4.31 -17.20 25.50
N PHE A 108 -4.91 -16.26 24.76
CA PHE A 108 -4.35 -15.73 23.51
C PHE A 108 -3.01 -15.02 23.77
N SER A 109 -2.93 -14.21 24.84
CA SER A 109 -1.69 -13.52 25.24
C SER A 109 -0.66 -14.46 25.90
N LYS A 110 -1.08 -15.64 26.38
CA LYS A 110 -0.24 -16.62 27.06
C LYS A 110 0.34 -17.71 26.15
N VAL A 111 0.03 -17.71 24.85
CA VAL A 111 0.40 -18.79 23.91
C VAL A 111 1.06 -18.23 22.64
N SER A 112 2.38 -18.39 22.54
CA SER A 112 3.22 -17.92 21.43
C SER A 112 3.24 -18.82 20.17
N SER A 113 2.40 -19.86 20.10
CA SER A 113 2.37 -20.81 18.97
C SER A 113 0.95 -21.00 18.47
N PHE A 114 0.69 -20.62 17.21
CA PHE A 114 -0.60 -20.80 16.55
C PHE A 114 -1.09 -22.24 16.65
N ARG A 115 -0.25 -23.23 16.31
CA ARG A 115 -0.58 -24.67 16.44
C ARG A 115 -0.99 -25.08 17.86
N LYS A 116 -0.36 -24.50 18.90
CA LYS A 116 -0.73 -24.75 20.30
C LYS A 116 -2.06 -24.06 20.64
N MET A 117 -2.26 -22.82 20.19
CA MET A 117 -3.49 -22.05 20.37
C MET A 117 -4.68 -22.77 19.73
N THR A 118 -4.60 -23.15 18.45
CA THR A 118 -5.59 -23.96 17.74
C THR A 118 -5.97 -25.20 18.53
N ARG A 119 -4.98 -26.00 18.99
CA ARG A 119 -5.28 -27.20 19.79
C ARG A 119 -6.03 -26.90 21.09
N ILE A 120 -5.69 -25.82 21.79
CA ILE A 120 -6.40 -25.39 23.00
C ILE A 120 -7.85 -25.02 22.66
N THR A 121 -8.06 -24.19 21.63
CA THR A 121 -9.39 -23.77 21.17
C THR A 121 -10.25 -24.96 20.73
N VAL A 122 -9.69 -25.93 20.00
CA VAL A 122 -10.40 -27.16 19.64
C VAL A 122 -10.87 -27.93 20.87
N TRP A 123 -10.00 -28.14 21.86
CA TRP A 123 -10.37 -28.88 23.07
C TRP A 123 -11.44 -28.16 23.89
N ILE A 124 -11.42 -26.82 23.95
CA ILE A 124 -12.49 -26.00 24.55
C ILE A 124 -13.82 -26.23 23.81
N PHE A 125 -13.82 -26.17 22.47
CA PHE A 125 -15.02 -26.39 21.66
C PHE A 125 -15.57 -27.82 21.80
N ARG A 126 -14.71 -28.84 21.76
CA ARG A 126 -15.10 -30.24 21.95
C ARG A 126 -15.64 -30.49 23.35
N PHE A 127 -15.01 -29.93 24.39
CA PHE A 127 -15.52 -29.99 25.77
C PHE A 127 -16.92 -29.36 25.88
N TYR A 128 -17.10 -28.14 25.36
CA TYR A 128 -18.39 -27.44 25.38
C TYR A 128 -19.49 -28.23 24.67
N LYS A 129 -19.23 -28.76 23.47
CA LYS A 129 -20.17 -29.62 22.74
C LYS A 129 -20.50 -30.89 23.53
N ASN A 130 -19.49 -31.59 24.05
CA ASN A 130 -19.67 -32.82 24.82
C ASN A 130 -20.42 -32.61 26.15
N ALA A 131 -20.21 -31.47 26.81
CA ALA A 131 -20.92 -31.12 28.05
C ALA A 131 -22.43 -30.95 27.83
N LYS A 132 -22.84 -30.49 26.62
CA LYS A 132 -24.24 -30.35 26.22
C LYS A 132 -24.86 -31.62 25.59
N ALA A 133 -24.03 -32.57 25.16
CA ALA A 133 -24.46 -33.79 24.46
C ALA A 133 -24.76 -34.97 25.40
N GLN A 134 -25.68 -35.85 24.99
CA GLN A 134 -25.89 -37.13 25.67
C GLN A 134 -24.62 -37.99 25.60
N LYS A 135 -24.39 -38.88 26.58
CA LYS A 135 -23.15 -39.68 26.67
C LYS A 135 -22.79 -40.42 25.37
N LYS A 136 -23.80 -40.88 24.61
CA LYS A 136 -23.68 -41.59 23.33
C LYS A 136 -23.23 -40.72 22.14
N GLU A 137 -23.40 -39.39 22.23
CA GLU A 137 -23.11 -38.41 21.17
C GLU A 137 -21.75 -37.71 21.36
N ARG A 138 -21.05 -37.99 22.46
CA ARG A 138 -19.80 -37.29 22.82
C ARG A 138 -18.65 -37.76 21.94
N LYS A 139 -17.97 -36.82 21.26
CA LYS A 139 -16.75 -37.10 20.49
C LYS A 139 -15.55 -37.32 21.43
N GLY A 140 -14.81 -38.40 21.21
CA GLY A 140 -13.56 -38.73 21.91
C GLY A 140 -12.40 -38.98 20.93
N GLY A 141 -11.25 -39.41 21.44
CA GLY A 141 -10.09 -39.77 20.61
C GLY A 141 -9.39 -38.58 19.95
N THR A 142 -8.84 -38.80 18.76
CA THR A 142 -8.13 -37.78 17.96
C THR A 142 -9.04 -36.60 17.59
N LEU A 143 -8.44 -35.44 17.32
CA LEU A 143 -9.15 -34.28 16.79
C LEU A 143 -9.46 -34.53 15.31
N ASP A 144 -10.67 -34.16 14.86
CA ASP A 144 -11.01 -34.20 13.44
C ASP A 144 -10.66 -32.88 12.72
N LEU A 145 -10.65 -32.91 11.39
CA LEU A 145 -10.26 -31.76 10.57
C LEU A 145 -11.26 -30.60 10.72
N GLU A 146 -12.56 -30.89 10.74
CA GLU A 146 -13.62 -29.89 10.87
C GLU A 146 -13.52 -29.11 12.18
N GLU A 147 -13.20 -29.79 13.29
CA GLU A 147 -12.94 -29.17 14.59
C GLU A 147 -11.74 -28.23 14.54
N VAL A 148 -10.65 -28.65 13.89
CA VAL A 148 -9.43 -27.85 13.72
C VAL A 148 -9.73 -26.60 12.87
N GLU A 149 -10.34 -26.76 11.70
CA GLU A 149 -10.73 -25.65 10.82
C GLU A 149 -11.68 -24.66 11.51
N ALA A 150 -12.65 -25.16 12.29
CA ALA A 150 -13.57 -24.33 13.06
C ALA A 150 -12.84 -23.50 14.14
N ALA A 151 -11.84 -24.09 14.79
CA ALA A 151 -11.00 -23.40 15.77
C ALA A 151 -10.07 -22.36 15.12
N GLU A 152 -9.43 -22.69 14.00
CA GLU A 152 -8.58 -21.74 13.26
C GLU A 152 -9.41 -20.55 12.75
N LYS A 153 -10.57 -20.80 12.16
CA LYS A 153 -11.50 -19.75 11.69
C LYS A 153 -12.02 -18.89 12.84
N PHE A 154 -12.19 -19.44 14.04
CA PHE A 154 -12.52 -18.66 15.23
C PHE A 154 -11.35 -17.77 15.68
N ILE A 155 -10.14 -18.32 15.82
CA ILE A 155 -8.94 -17.55 16.20
C ILE A 155 -8.69 -16.42 15.21
N LEU A 156 -8.73 -16.70 13.91
CA LEU A 156 -8.54 -15.70 12.86
C LEU A 156 -9.58 -14.58 12.97
N LYS A 157 -10.86 -14.90 13.16
CA LYS A 157 -11.90 -13.88 13.38
C LYS A 157 -11.64 -13.03 14.62
N GLN A 158 -11.22 -13.65 15.72
CA GLN A 158 -10.93 -12.94 16.98
C GLN A 158 -9.71 -12.02 16.88
N VAL A 159 -8.68 -12.43 16.13
CA VAL A 159 -7.50 -11.59 15.84
C VAL A 159 -7.82 -10.49 14.82
N GLN A 160 -8.71 -10.75 13.86
CA GLN A 160 -9.16 -9.74 12.88
C GLN A 160 -10.16 -8.73 13.46
N SER A 161 -10.77 -9.02 14.60
CA SER A 161 -11.55 -8.07 15.40
C SER A 161 -10.72 -7.27 16.41
N GLN A 162 -9.39 -7.47 16.42
CA GLN A 162 -8.38 -6.61 17.07
C GLN A 162 -7.71 -5.69 16.05
#